data_AF-A0A0C3IDZ6-F1
#
_entry.id   AF-A0A0C3IDZ6-F1
#
_cell.length_a   1.000
_cell.length_b   1.000
_cell.length_c   1.000
_cell.angle_alpha   90.00
_cell.angle_beta   90.00
_cell.angle_gamma   90.00
#
_symmetry.space_group_name_H-M   'P 1'
#
loop_
_entity.id
_entity.type
_entity.pdbx_description
1 polymer ?
#
loop_
_entity_poly.entity_id
_entity_poly.type
_entity_poly.pdbx_seq_one_letter_code
_entity_poly.pdbx_strand_id
1 'polypeptide(L)' 'QHAMKHYHHLICQFGVPNGLCSLITESKHIKAIKRPYRHTNCFQALGQMLLINQRLDKLSAAHADFKERGMLNGTCLT' A
#
# COMPACT_ATOMS: atom_id res chain seq x y z
N GLN A 1 6.20 -10.79 -25.96
CA GLN A 1 7.54 -10.28 -25.62
C GLN A 1 7.49 -8.75 -25.46
N HIS A 2 7.16 -8.22 -24.28
CA HIS A 2 7.12 -6.76 -24.04
C HIS A 2 7.91 -6.33 -22.79
N ALA A 3 8.13 -7.25 -21.84
CA ALA A 3 8.87 -6.98 -20.60
C ALA A 3 10.39 -6.74 -20.80
N MET A 4 11.00 -7.26 -21.88
CA MET A 4 12.45 -7.16 -22.10
C MET A 4 12.92 -5.78 -22.61
N LYS A 5 12.06 -4.97 -23.24
CA LYS A 5 12.45 -3.63 -23.72
C LYS A 5 12.67 -2.62 -22.60
N HIS A 6 11.98 -2.78 -21.47
CA HIS A 6 12.07 -1.86 -20.32
C HIS A 6 13.11 -2.29 -19.28
N TYR A 7 13.73 -3.45 -19.45
CA TYR A 7 14.64 -4.06 -18.46
C TYR A 7 15.85 -3.17 -18.15
N HIS A 8 16.50 -2.62 -19.17
CA HIS A 8 17.68 -1.78 -19.00
C HIS A 8 17.36 -0.46 -18.26
N HIS A 9 16.21 0.15 -18.56
CA HIS A 9 15.79 1.40 -17.92
C HIS A 9 15.47 1.19 -16.43
N LEU A 10 14.79 0.08 -16.10
CA LEU A 10 14.46 -0.28 -14.72
C LEU A 10 15.70 -0.66 -13.90
N ILE A 11 16.72 -1.27 -14.53
CA ILE A 11 18.03 -1.50 -13.91
C ILE A 11 18.71 -0.18 -13.53
N CYS A 12 18.76 0.79 -14.45
CA CYS A 12 19.43 2.07 -14.19
C CYS A 12 18.69 2.92 -13.15
N GLN A 13 17.36 2.96 -13.17
CA GLN A 13 16.58 3.80 -12.25
C GLN A 13 16.43 3.20 -10.85
N PHE A 14 16.33 1.87 -10.76
CA PHE A 14 15.95 1.20 -9.52
C PHE A 14 16.97 0.18 -9.02
N GLY A 15 18.09 0.01 -9.72
CA GLY A 15 19.22 -0.82 -9.29
C GLY A 15 18.92 -2.32 -9.23
N VAL A 16 17.86 -2.81 -9.90
CA VAL A 16 17.48 -4.23 -9.86
C VAL A 16 17.12 -4.76 -11.25
N PRO A 17 17.83 -5.80 -11.76
CA PRO A 17 17.55 -6.42 -13.05
C PRO A 17 16.12 -6.92 -13.20
N ASN A 18 15.55 -7.52 -12.17
CA ASN A 18 14.26 -8.20 -12.31
C ASN A 18 13.06 -7.29 -11.98
N GLY A 19 13.22 -5.95 -11.99
CA GLY A 19 12.13 -5.01 -11.73
C GLY A 19 11.54 -5.08 -10.31
N LEU A 20 12.18 -5.80 -9.38
CA LEU A 20 11.71 -6.00 -8.01
C LEU A 20 11.47 -4.67 -7.28
N CYS A 21 12.36 -3.69 -7.46
CA CYS A 21 12.21 -2.37 -6.85
C CYS A 21 11.05 -1.57 -7.48
N SER A 22 10.78 -1.75 -8.77
CA SER A 22 9.57 -1.22 -9.42
C SER A 22 8.31 -1.92 -8.91
N LEU A 23 8.31 -3.23 -8.70
CA LEU A 23 7.19 -3.97 -8.11
C LEU A 23 6.93 -3.58 -6.65
N ILE A 24 7.98 -3.32 -5.87
CA ILE A 24 7.85 -2.83 -4.49
C ILE A 24 7.26 -1.42 -4.48
N THR A 25 7.78 -0.53 -5.32
CA THR A 25 7.28 0.84 -5.45
C THR A 25 5.84 0.86 -5.97
N GLU A 26 5.53 0.03 -6.96
CA GLU A 26 4.19 -0.12 -7.53
C GLU A 26 3.22 -0.71 -6.50
N SER A 27 3.63 -1.71 -5.72
CA SER A 27 2.81 -2.27 -4.63
C SER A 27 2.48 -1.23 -3.56
N LYS A 28 3.48 -0.43 -3.15
CA LYS A 28 3.26 0.71 -2.23
C LYS A 28 2.36 1.77 -2.85
N HIS A 29 2.55 2.10 -4.13
CA HIS A 29 1.71 3.03 -4.89
C HIS A 29 0.26 2.54 -5.01
N ILE A 30 0.04 1.25 -5.25
CA ILE A 30 -1.30 0.64 -5.26
C ILE A 30 -1.97 0.84 -3.91
N LYS A 31 -1.27 0.58 -2.80
CA LYS A 31 -1.83 0.67 -1.44
C LYS A 31 -2.11 2.12 -1.02
N ALA A 32 -1.19 3.04 -1.27
CA ALA A 32 -1.29 4.43 -0.80
C ALA A 32 -2.05 5.36 -1.76
N ILE A 33 -2.18 5.00 -3.04
CA ILE A 33 -2.75 5.89 -4.07
C ILE A 33 -3.90 5.20 -4.79
N LYS A 34 -3.66 4.11 -5.55
CA LYS A 34 -4.72 3.53 -6.41
C LYS A 34 -5.92 3.01 -5.63
N ARG A 35 -5.71 2.36 -4.49
CA ARG A 35 -6.79 1.87 -3.62
C ARG A 35 -7.57 3.04 -2.99
N PRO A 36 -6.95 4.00 -2.29
CA PRO A 36 -7.66 5.17 -1.75
C PRO A 36 -8.40 5.98 -2.81
N TYR A 37 -7.78 6.22 -3.97
CA TYR A 37 -8.38 6.98 -5.06
C TYR A 37 -9.76 6.44 -5.47
N ARG A 38 -9.89 5.11 -5.60
CA ARG A 38 -11.16 4.43 -5.91
C ARG A 38 -12.28 4.66 -4.89
N HIS A 39 -11.94 5.11 -3.68
CA HIS A 39 -12.87 5.35 -2.57
C HIS A 39 -13.12 6.85 -2.34
N THR A 40 -12.52 7.72 -3.15
CA THR A 40 -12.78 9.17 -3.10
C THR A 40 -13.95 9.54 -4.00
N ASN A 41 -14.55 10.71 -3.75
CA ASN A 41 -15.56 11.29 -4.63
C ASN A 41 -14.96 12.12 -5.78
N CYS A 42 -13.64 11.99 -6.05
CA CYS A 42 -12.87 12.73 -7.04
C CYS A 42 -12.78 14.26 -6.86
N PHE A 43 -13.49 14.86 -5.88
CA PHE A 43 -13.36 16.28 -5.55
C PHE A 43 -12.27 16.46 -4.48
N GLN A 44 -11.20 17.19 -4.79
CA GLN A 44 -10.04 17.34 -3.89
C GLN A 44 -9.50 15.98 -3.38
N ALA A 45 -9.40 15.01 -4.30
CA ALA A 45 -9.10 13.61 -3.99
C ALA A 45 -7.78 13.42 -3.21
N LEU A 46 -6.77 14.27 -3.42
CA LEU A 46 -5.49 14.16 -2.71
C LEU A 46 -5.66 14.30 -1.19
N GLY A 47 -6.42 15.31 -0.73
CA GLY A 47 -6.67 15.49 0.70
C GLY A 47 -7.42 14.31 1.30
N GLN A 48 -8.40 13.77 0.57
CA GLN A 48 -9.14 12.58 0.99
C GLN A 48 -8.24 11.34 1.05
N MET A 49 -7.38 11.12 0.06
CA MET A 49 -6.43 10.00 0.05
C MET A 49 -5.45 10.09 1.23
N LEU A 50 -4.96 11.28 1.56
CA LEU A 50 -4.11 11.50 2.74
C LEU A 50 -4.84 11.16 4.05
N LEU A 51 -6.10 11.59 4.20
CA LEU A 51 -6.91 11.25 5.37
C LEU A 51 -7.21 9.75 5.46
N ILE A 52 -7.50 9.09 4.35
CA ILE A 52 -7.72 7.64 4.28
C ILE A 52 -6.45 6.90 4.71
N ASN A 53 -5.30 7.25 4.15
CA ASN A 53 -4.02 6.64 4.51
C ASN A 53 -3.72 6.83 6.01
N GLN A 54 -3.89 8.04 6.54
CA GLN A 54 -3.68 8.29 7.97
C GLN A 54 -4.60 7.43 8.85
N ARG A 55 -5.87 7.26 8.48
CA ARG A 55 -6.81 6.41 9.22
C ARG A 55 -6.40 4.94 9.17
N LEU A 56 -5.98 4.44 8.00
CA LEU A 56 -5.50 3.07 7.83
C LEU A 56 -4.23 2.80 8.64
N ASP A 57 -3.32 3.77 8.71
CA ASP A 57 -2.09 3.65 9.51
C ASP A 57 -2.42 3.60 11.01
N LYS A 58 -3.32 4.47 11.48
CA LYS A 58 -3.81 4.44 12.89
C LYS A 58 -4.49 3.11 13.23
N LEU A 59 -5.33 2.59 12.34
CA LEU A 59 -5.99 1.29 12.53
C LEU A 59 -4.98 0.14 12.56
N SER A 60 -3.97 0.18 11.70
CA SER A 60 -2.90 -0.83 11.68
C SER A 60 -2.09 -0.82 12.97
N ALA A 61 -1.76 0.37 13.49
CA ALA A 61 -1.07 0.54 14.76
C ALA A 61 -1.91 0.06 15.95
N ALA A 62 -3.19 0.44 16.01
CA ALA A 62 -4.12 -0.03 17.05
C ALA A 62 -4.30 -1.55 17.01
N HIS A 63 -4.42 -2.14 15.82
CA HIS A 63 -4.52 -3.59 15.67
C HIS A 63 -3.25 -4.31 16.18
N ALA A 64 -2.07 -3.76 15.93
CA ALA A 64 -0.82 -4.31 16.45
C ALA A 64 -0.78 -4.25 17.99
N ASP A 65 -1.15 -3.12 18.59
CA ASP A 65 -1.22 -2.93 20.04
C ASP A 65 -2.23 -3.90 20.69
N PHE A 66 -3.43 -4.03 20.14
CA PHE A 66 -4.44 -4.97 20.65
C PHE A 66 -4.01 -6.43 20.51
N LYS A 67 -3.30 -6.77 19.43
CA LYS A 67 -2.74 -8.10 19.25
C LYS A 67 -1.67 -8.41 20.30
N GLU A 68 -0.77 -7.47 20.56
CA GLU A 68 0.29 -7.61 21.58
C GLU A 68 -0.29 -7.80 22.98
N ARG A 69 -1.37 -7.08 23.30
CA ARG A 69 -2.09 -7.21 24.58
C ARG A 69 -2.96 -8.47 24.68
N GLY A 70 -3.00 -9.31 23.65
CA GLY A 70 -3.84 -10.51 23.60
C GLY A 70 -5.34 -10.23 23.53
N MET A 71 -5.74 -8.99 23.25
CA MET A 71 -7.15 -8.56 23.21
C MET A 71 -7.90 -9.09 21.99
N LEU A 72 -7.18 -9.59 20.98
CA LEU A 72 -7.73 -10.18 19.76
C LEU A 72 -7.73 -11.73 19.78
N ASN A 73 -7.39 -12.34 20.92
CA ASN A 73 -7.36 -13.79 21.08
C ASN A 73 -8.72 -14.28 21.58
N GLY A 74 -9.68 -14.41 20.67
CA GLY A 74 -11.02 -14.94 20.94
C GLY A 74 -11.85 -15.03 19.66
N THR A 75 -12.81 -15.95 19.60
CA THR A 75 -13.73 -16.06 18.47
C THR A 75 -14.97 -15.20 18.70
N CYS A 76 -15.33 -14.36 17.73
CA CYS A 76 -16.60 -13.62 17.74
C CYS A 76 -17.83 -14.51 17.46
N LEU A 77 -17.62 -15.80 17.21
CA LEU A 77 -18.66 -16.79 17.00
C LEU A 77 -19.03 -17.39 18.36
N THR A 78 -20.17 -16.95 18.90
CA THR A 78 -20.95 -17.63 19.95
C THR A 78 -22.14 -18.31 19.33
#